data_AF-A0A432QH14-F1
#
_entry.id   AF-A0A432QH14-F1
#
_cell.length_a   1.000
_cell.length_b   1.000
_cell.length_c   1.000
_cell.angle_alpha   90.00
_cell.angle_beta   90.00
_cell.angle_gamma   90.00
#
_symmetry.space_group_name_H-M   'P 1'
#
loop_
_entity.id
_entity.type
_entity.pdbx_description
1 polymer ?
#
loop_
_entity_poly.entity_id
_entity_poly.type
_entity_poly.pdbx_seq_one_letter_code
_entity_poly.pdbx_strand_id
1 'polypeptide(L)'
;MNNIAVFCADVGSIKQNKFGWAASYQDGINSSGRSIEKFAQSIVDQLLASKKVAIGFECPLFVPVRSDPLAVNTARNGEGNRSWSAGAGTGALATGLVEALWVMNRVSENLGKCPKATFNWLEFIKTDSVLLWEAFVTSTAKGTGHAHDAEIAVSHFKDSLPNPEKINAIREPEVFSLIGAAALRAGWANNVKILSEQCLVIKP
;
A
#
# COMPACT_ATOMS: atom_id res chain seq x y z
N MET A 1 19.92 -5.94 -7.71
CA MET A 1 18.64 -5.36 -7.25
C MET A 1 17.60 -6.43 -6.87
N ASN A 2 17.96 -7.73 -6.87
CA ASN A 2 17.05 -8.88 -6.62
C ASN A 2 16.72 -9.12 -5.13
N ASN A 3 16.78 -8.09 -4.28
CA ASN A 3 16.58 -8.24 -2.83
C ASN A 3 15.35 -7.54 -2.29
N ILE A 4 14.44 -7.10 -3.17
CA ILE A 4 13.19 -6.45 -2.80
C ILE A 4 12.04 -7.47 -2.95
N ALA A 5 11.35 -7.70 -1.84
CA ALA A 5 10.09 -8.41 -1.78
C ALA A 5 8.95 -7.39 -1.85
N VAL A 6 8.12 -7.51 -2.88
CA VAL A 6 6.97 -6.65 -3.13
C VAL A 6 5.71 -7.42 -2.81
N PHE A 7 4.84 -6.83 -2.01
CA PHE A 7 3.56 -7.36 -1.58
C PHE A 7 2.46 -6.39 -1.98
N CYS A 8 1.29 -6.90 -2.32
CA CYS A 8 0.08 -6.10 -2.46
C CYS A 8 -1.12 -6.86 -1.93
N ALA A 9 -2.02 -6.17 -1.23
CA ALA A 9 -3.35 -6.67 -0.87
C ALA A 9 -4.43 -5.93 -1.66
N ASP A 10 -5.33 -6.67 -2.30
CA ASP A 10 -6.64 -6.18 -2.73
C ASP A 10 -7.59 -6.24 -1.53
N VAL A 11 -7.93 -5.08 -0.99
CA VAL A 11 -8.65 -4.98 0.29
C VAL A 11 -10.13 -5.25 0.09
N GLY A 12 -10.76 -5.85 1.10
CA GLY A 12 -12.16 -6.18 0.98
C GLY A 12 -12.64 -7.16 2.01
N SER A 13 -13.96 -7.31 2.12
CA SER A 13 -14.59 -8.10 3.18
C SER A 13 -13.99 -9.52 3.30
N ILE A 14 -13.18 -9.71 4.35
CA ILE A 14 -12.54 -10.98 4.71
C ILE A 14 -13.60 -12.07 4.91
N LYS A 15 -14.69 -11.75 5.62
CA LYS A 15 -15.83 -12.68 5.85
C LYS A 15 -16.48 -13.14 4.55
N GLN A 16 -16.53 -12.28 3.52
CA GLN A 16 -17.08 -12.62 2.20
C GLN A 16 -16.01 -13.16 1.25
N ASN A 17 -14.79 -13.43 1.72
CA ASN A 17 -13.67 -13.93 0.93
C ASN A 17 -13.29 -12.99 -0.24
N LYS A 18 -13.41 -11.67 0.00
CA LYS A 18 -13.09 -10.60 -0.96
C LYS A 18 -11.70 -9.98 -0.76
N PHE A 19 -11.02 -10.33 0.33
CA PHE A 19 -9.60 -9.99 0.51
C PHE A 19 -8.76 -10.87 -0.42
N GLY A 20 -7.85 -10.27 -1.18
CA GLY A 20 -6.88 -10.94 -2.02
C GLY A 20 -5.49 -10.39 -1.78
N TRP A 21 -4.44 -11.17 -2.03
CA TRP A 21 -3.08 -10.66 -1.97
C TRP A 21 -2.14 -11.43 -2.89
N ALA A 22 -1.03 -10.78 -3.24
CA ALA A 22 0.06 -11.37 -4.00
C ALA A 22 1.42 -10.87 -3.50
N ALA A 23 2.47 -11.62 -3.81
CA ALA A 23 3.84 -11.32 -3.43
C ALA A 23 4.83 -11.77 -4.51
N SER A 24 5.86 -10.95 -4.73
CA SER A 24 7.03 -11.25 -5.57
C SER A 24 8.31 -10.90 -4.81
N TYR A 25 9.08 -11.93 -4.44
CA TYR A 25 10.38 -11.82 -3.78
C TYR A 25 11.52 -12.42 -4.60
N GLN A 26 11.21 -13.03 -5.74
CA GLN A 26 12.11 -13.46 -6.81
C GLN A 26 11.53 -13.00 -8.16
N ASP A 27 11.83 -13.72 -9.24
CA ASP A 27 11.21 -13.49 -10.55
C ASP A 27 9.78 -14.05 -10.55
N GLY A 28 8.83 -13.27 -11.09
CA GLY A 28 7.41 -13.60 -11.12
C GLY A 28 6.69 -13.50 -9.77
N ILE A 29 5.42 -13.91 -9.76
CA ILE A 29 4.60 -14.02 -8.55
C ILE A 29 5.00 -15.32 -7.84
N ASN A 30 5.42 -15.20 -6.58
CA ASN A 30 5.87 -16.34 -5.78
C ASN A 30 4.80 -16.82 -4.80
N SER A 31 3.87 -15.96 -4.42
CA SER A 31 2.77 -16.35 -3.54
C SER A 31 1.56 -15.45 -3.75
N SER A 32 0.36 -16.02 -3.64
CA SER A 32 -0.89 -15.28 -3.62
C SER A 32 -1.93 -16.03 -2.78
N GLY A 33 -2.98 -15.33 -2.34
CA GLY A 33 -3.99 -15.94 -1.49
C GLY A 33 -5.09 -14.99 -1.06
N ARG A 34 -5.90 -15.44 -0.09
CA ARG A 34 -7.05 -14.70 0.47
C ARG A 34 -7.06 -14.59 2.00
N SER A 35 -6.10 -15.21 2.68
CA SER A 35 -5.96 -15.08 4.14
C SER A 35 -5.05 -13.92 4.47
N ILE A 36 -5.56 -12.98 5.24
CA ILE A 36 -4.82 -11.82 5.76
C ILE A 36 -3.73 -12.25 6.76
N GLU A 37 -3.95 -13.34 7.50
CA GLU A 37 -2.94 -13.96 8.38
C GLU A 37 -1.75 -14.48 7.57
N LYS A 38 -2.02 -15.20 6.46
CA LYS A 38 -0.95 -15.69 5.58
C LYS A 38 -0.22 -14.55 4.87
N PHE A 39 -0.92 -13.47 4.55
CA PHE A 39 -0.30 -12.25 4.01
C PHE A 39 0.69 -11.65 5.01
N ALA A 40 0.26 -11.40 6.25
CA ALA A 40 1.11 -10.89 7.32
C ALA A 40 2.28 -11.84 7.63
N GLN A 41 2.05 -13.15 7.68
CA GLN A 41 3.12 -14.12 7.91
C GLN A 41 4.16 -14.10 6.77
N SER A 42 3.70 -14.04 5.51
CA SER A 42 4.61 -14.00 4.36
C SER A 42 5.50 -12.75 4.38
N ILE A 43 4.98 -11.61 4.85
CA ILE A 43 5.77 -10.39 5.07
C ILE A 43 6.85 -10.62 6.13
N VAL A 44 6.49 -11.23 7.27
CA VAL A 44 7.43 -11.55 8.36
C VAL A 44 8.55 -12.46 7.87
N ASP A 45 8.21 -13.50 7.10
CA ASP A 45 9.19 -14.44 6.56
C ASP A 45 10.25 -13.72 5.70
N GLN A 46 9.84 -12.75 4.88
CA GLN A 46 10.77 -11.97 4.06
C GLN A 46 11.60 -10.97 4.88
N LEU A 47 11.01 -10.35 5.90
CA LEU A 47 11.76 -9.49 6.84
C LEU A 47 12.83 -10.30 7.60
N LEU A 48 12.50 -11.50 8.07
CA LEU A 48 13.44 -12.41 8.74
C LEU A 48 14.54 -12.90 7.79
N ALA A 49 14.21 -13.09 6.51
CA ALA A 49 15.17 -13.38 5.45
C ALA A 49 16.02 -12.15 5.03
N SER A 50 15.94 -11.04 5.76
CA SER A 50 16.69 -9.79 5.49
C SER A 50 16.44 -9.21 4.09
N LYS A 51 15.23 -9.39 3.57
CA LYS A 51 14.77 -8.75 2.33
C LYS A 51 14.34 -7.31 2.61
N LYS A 52 14.49 -6.44 1.61
CA LYS A 52 13.82 -5.13 1.59
C LYS A 52 12.35 -5.37 1.27
N VAL A 53 11.43 -4.92 2.11
CA VAL A 53 10.00 -5.22 1.94
C VAL A 53 9.21 -3.97 1.56
N ALA A 54 8.45 -4.06 0.48
CA ALA A 54 7.47 -3.06 0.06
C ALA A 54 6.06 -3.64 0.15
N ILE A 55 5.15 -2.99 0.88
CA ILE A 55 3.79 -3.47 1.16
C ILE A 55 2.77 -2.49 0.57
N GLY A 56 1.96 -3.01 -0.35
CA GLY A 56 0.92 -2.29 -1.06
C GLY A 56 -0.47 -2.65 -0.57
N PHE A 57 -1.39 -1.69 -0.66
CA PHE A 57 -2.82 -1.92 -0.45
C PHE A 57 -3.61 -1.26 -1.58
N GLU A 58 -4.58 -1.98 -2.15
CA GLU A 58 -5.49 -1.50 -3.20
C GLU A 58 -6.63 -0.69 -2.59
N CYS A 59 -6.28 0.48 -2.05
CA CYS A 59 -7.25 1.45 -1.55
C CYS A 59 -6.57 2.81 -1.40
N PRO A 60 -7.33 3.92 -1.40
CA PRO A 60 -6.77 5.23 -1.10
C PRO A 60 -6.07 5.24 0.28
N LEU A 61 -4.76 5.50 0.29
CA LEU A 61 -3.93 5.54 1.51
C LEU A 61 -3.68 6.96 2.02
N PHE A 62 -4.11 7.97 1.27
CA PHE A 62 -4.13 9.36 1.68
C PHE A 62 -5.27 10.10 0.97
N VAL A 63 -5.66 11.23 1.55
CA VAL A 63 -6.63 12.17 0.95
C VAL A 63 -5.97 13.53 0.75
N PRO A 64 -6.36 14.30 -0.28
CA PRO A 64 -5.78 15.62 -0.51
C PRO A 64 -6.22 16.59 0.58
N VAL A 65 -5.32 17.49 1.00
CA VAL A 65 -5.67 18.64 1.85
C VAL A 65 -5.70 19.87 0.95
N ARG A 66 -6.86 20.53 0.89
CA ARG A 66 -7.09 21.67 0.00
C ARG A 66 -7.57 22.86 0.81
N SER A 67 -7.06 24.05 0.48
CA SER A 67 -7.47 25.31 1.08
C SER A 67 -8.75 25.87 0.46
N ASP A 68 -9.01 25.59 -0.81
CA ASP A 68 -10.25 25.96 -1.49
C ASP A 68 -11.41 25.03 -1.05
N PRO A 69 -12.46 25.57 -0.40
CA PRO A 69 -13.62 24.79 0.05
C PRO A 69 -14.31 24.02 -1.09
N LEU A 70 -14.32 24.57 -2.31
CA LEU A 70 -14.96 23.92 -3.46
C LEU A 70 -14.14 22.73 -3.98
N ALA A 71 -12.86 22.66 -3.64
CA ALA A 71 -11.94 21.60 -4.05
C ALA A 71 -11.79 20.48 -3.00
N VAL A 72 -12.34 20.63 -1.79
CA VAL A 72 -12.14 19.67 -0.67
C VAL A 72 -12.50 18.24 -1.06
N ASN A 73 -13.54 18.07 -1.88
CA ASN A 73 -14.03 16.75 -2.30
C ASN A 73 -13.72 16.42 -3.76
N THR A 74 -12.86 17.16 -4.47
CA THR A 74 -12.54 16.83 -5.87
C THR A 74 -11.66 15.59 -5.98
N ALA A 75 -11.45 15.06 -7.18
CA ALA A 75 -10.51 13.96 -7.39
C ALA A 75 -9.08 14.35 -6.98
N ARG A 76 -8.23 13.37 -6.65
CA ARG A 76 -6.77 13.61 -6.58
C ARG A 76 -6.21 13.88 -7.98
N ASN A 77 -5.12 14.64 -8.05
CA ASN A 77 -4.38 14.90 -9.27
C ASN A 77 -3.86 13.56 -9.86
N GLY A 78 -4.43 13.12 -10.98
CA GLY A 78 -4.12 11.83 -11.64
C GLY A 78 -5.22 10.76 -11.52
N GLU A 79 -6.26 11.01 -10.73
CA GLU A 79 -7.38 10.09 -10.48
C GLU A 79 -8.58 10.29 -11.45
N GLY A 80 -8.53 11.33 -12.28
CA GLY A 80 -9.58 11.69 -13.23
C GLY A 80 -10.60 12.66 -12.60
N ASN A 81 -11.89 12.48 -12.90
CA ASN A 81 -12.93 13.44 -12.49
C ASN A 81 -13.76 12.98 -11.29
N ARG A 82 -13.56 11.75 -10.81
CA ARG A 82 -14.36 11.22 -9.71
C ARG A 82 -13.77 11.68 -8.39
N SER A 83 -14.59 12.35 -7.59
CA SER A 83 -14.30 12.71 -6.19
C SER A 83 -13.62 11.57 -5.43
N TRP A 84 -12.56 11.87 -4.66
CA TRP A 84 -11.92 10.88 -3.77
C TRP A 84 -12.91 10.34 -2.73
N SER A 85 -13.92 11.14 -2.37
CA SER A 85 -14.95 10.79 -1.39
C SER A 85 -16.18 10.11 -2.02
N ALA A 86 -16.12 9.73 -3.30
CA ALA A 86 -17.20 8.99 -3.94
C ALA A 86 -17.36 7.58 -3.33
N GLY A 87 -18.59 7.05 -3.30
CA GLY A 87 -18.95 5.91 -2.44
C GLY A 87 -18.08 4.64 -2.51
N ALA A 88 -17.54 4.29 -3.67
CA ALA A 88 -16.63 3.14 -3.79
C ALA A 88 -15.27 3.42 -3.11
N GLY A 89 -14.75 4.65 -3.26
CA GLY A 89 -13.48 5.07 -2.68
C GLY A 89 -13.52 5.16 -1.16
N THR A 90 -14.60 5.70 -0.58
CA THR A 90 -14.71 5.84 0.88
C THR A 90 -14.90 4.50 1.61
N GLY A 91 -15.65 3.57 1.01
CA GLY A 91 -15.81 2.22 1.54
C GLY A 91 -14.48 1.46 1.54
N ALA A 92 -13.79 1.43 0.39
CA ALA A 92 -12.48 0.78 0.25
C ALA A 92 -11.43 1.42 1.18
N LEU A 93 -11.42 2.75 1.29
CA LEU A 93 -10.54 3.50 2.20
C LEU A 93 -10.72 3.04 3.65
N ALA A 94 -11.96 3.02 4.16
CA ALA A 94 -12.22 2.65 5.55
C ALA A 94 -11.88 1.17 5.83
N THR A 95 -12.25 0.27 4.92
CA THR A 95 -11.91 -1.16 5.03
C THR A 95 -10.41 -1.36 4.98
N GLY A 96 -9.75 -0.82 3.96
CA GLY A 96 -8.31 -0.97 3.75
C GLY A 96 -7.47 -0.36 4.87
N LEU A 97 -7.90 0.77 5.46
CA LEU A 97 -7.20 1.36 6.60
C LEU A 97 -7.18 0.44 7.82
N VAL A 98 -8.30 -0.20 8.13
CA VAL A 98 -8.39 -1.14 9.25
C VAL A 98 -7.61 -2.43 8.95
N GLU A 99 -7.69 -2.93 7.72
CA GLU A 99 -6.93 -4.11 7.29
C GLU A 99 -5.41 -3.85 7.30
N ALA A 100 -4.96 -2.68 6.82
CA ALA A 100 -3.55 -2.28 6.85
C ALA A 100 -3.04 -2.15 8.29
N LEU A 101 -3.82 -1.52 9.18
CA LEU A 101 -3.48 -1.44 10.60
C LEU A 101 -3.40 -2.85 11.23
N TRP A 102 -4.34 -3.74 10.91
CA TRP A 102 -4.33 -5.11 11.39
C TRP A 102 -3.06 -5.85 10.92
N VAL A 103 -2.69 -5.72 9.64
CA VAL A 103 -1.47 -6.32 9.09
C VAL A 103 -0.23 -5.79 9.80
N MET A 104 -0.10 -4.47 9.98
CA MET A 104 1.04 -3.88 10.69
C MET A 104 1.17 -4.38 12.13
N ASN A 105 0.05 -4.47 12.86
CA ASN A 105 0.04 -5.01 14.22
C ASN A 105 0.47 -6.49 14.21
N ARG A 106 -0.11 -7.31 13.34
CA ARG A 106 0.21 -8.74 13.25
C ARG A 106 1.66 -9.00 12.84
N VAL A 107 2.20 -8.21 11.91
CA VAL A 107 3.63 -8.27 11.56
C VAL A 107 4.50 -7.92 12.76
N SER A 108 4.14 -6.88 13.52
CA SER A 108 4.92 -6.47 14.71
C SER A 108 4.88 -7.53 15.81
N GLU A 109 3.71 -8.12 16.07
CA GLU A 109 3.50 -9.23 17.00
C GLU A 109 4.38 -10.43 16.63
N ASN A 110 4.31 -10.87 15.37
CA ASN A 110 5.04 -12.05 14.91
C ASN A 110 6.55 -11.82 14.80
N LEU A 111 6.98 -10.58 14.55
CA LEU A 111 8.41 -10.21 14.48
C LEU A 111 9.01 -9.93 15.87
N GLY A 112 8.19 -9.66 16.87
CA GLY A 112 8.62 -9.24 18.21
C GLY A 112 9.16 -7.80 18.28
N LYS A 113 9.02 -7.01 17.21
CA LYS A 113 9.42 -5.60 17.12
C LYS A 113 8.61 -4.89 16.03
N CYS A 114 8.46 -3.57 16.14
CA CYS A 114 7.84 -2.75 15.10
C CYS A 114 8.87 -2.40 14.00
N PRO A 115 8.63 -2.79 12.72
CA PRO A 115 9.36 -2.23 11.59
C PRO A 115 9.19 -0.71 11.49
N LYS A 116 10.17 -0.01 10.90
CA LYS A 116 10.01 1.42 10.59
C LYS A 116 9.34 1.59 9.22
N ALA A 117 8.23 2.31 9.13
CA ALA A 117 7.62 2.66 7.85
C ALA A 117 8.39 3.81 7.16
N THR A 118 8.44 3.78 5.83
CA THR A 118 8.78 4.95 5.00
C THR A 118 7.87 4.99 3.77
N PHE A 119 7.65 6.19 3.25
CA PHE A 119 6.91 6.45 2.01
C PHE A 119 7.85 6.91 0.88
N ASN A 120 9.14 7.05 1.19
CA ASN A 120 10.15 7.58 0.29
C ASN A 120 11.02 6.45 -0.27
N TRP A 121 11.04 6.30 -1.59
CA TRP A 121 11.84 5.28 -2.27
C TRP A 121 13.34 5.37 -1.95
N LEU A 122 13.90 6.58 -1.92
CA LEU A 122 15.32 6.79 -1.66
C LEU A 122 15.70 6.47 -0.21
N GLU A 123 14.81 6.72 0.75
CA GLU A 123 14.99 6.26 2.13
C GLU A 123 14.95 4.73 2.16
N PHE A 124 13.91 4.12 1.57
CA PHE A 124 13.72 2.68 1.54
C PHE A 124 14.93 1.91 1.01
N ILE A 125 15.57 2.36 -0.08
CA ILE A 125 16.77 1.69 -0.60
C ILE A 125 17.97 1.84 0.35
N LYS A 126 18.05 2.92 1.15
CA LYS A 126 19.19 3.24 2.02
C LYS A 126 19.07 2.70 3.46
N THR A 127 17.87 2.41 3.96
CA THR A 127 17.62 2.04 5.36
C THR A 127 16.83 0.74 5.47
N ASP A 128 16.82 0.07 6.62
CA ASP A 128 16.00 -1.15 6.83
C ASP A 128 14.51 -0.87 7.03
N SER A 129 14.02 0.26 6.52
CA SER A 129 12.61 0.63 6.56
C SER A 129 11.78 -0.26 5.63
N VAL A 130 10.50 -0.41 5.97
CA VAL A 130 9.47 -1.01 5.10
C VAL A 130 8.81 0.10 4.29
N LEU A 131 8.76 -0.07 2.98
CA LEU A 131 8.05 0.87 2.10
C LEU A 131 6.55 0.56 2.13
N LEU A 132 5.72 1.55 2.45
CA LEU A 132 4.27 1.44 2.27
C LEU A 132 3.85 2.20 1.00
N TRP A 133 3.01 1.59 0.17
CA TRP A 133 2.57 2.17 -1.10
C TRP A 133 1.10 1.86 -1.39
N GLU A 134 0.49 2.66 -2.26
CA GLU A 134 -0.89 2.50 -2.71
C GLU A 134 -0.92 1.84 -4.09
N ALA A 135 -1.67 0.75 -4.21
CA ALA A 135 -2.01 0.18 -5.49
C ALA A 135 -3.29 0.83 -6.02
N PHE A 136 -3.28 1.26 -7.27
CA PHE A 136 -4.45 1.85 -7.92
C PHE A 136 -4.81 1.03 -9.16
N VAL A 137 -5.57 -0.05 -8.98
CA VAL A 137 -5.94 -0.97 -10.06
C VAL A 137 -7.31 -0.57 -10.64
N THR A 138 -7.29 0.08 -11.80
CA THR A 138 -8.53 0.54 -12.45
C THR A 138 -9.27 -0.59 -13.17
N SER A 139 -10.56 -0.40 -13.44
CA SER A 139 -11.45 -1.41 -14.06
C SER A 139 -10.98 -1.95 -15.41
N THR A 140 -10.17 -1.22 -16.17
CA THR A 140 -9.60 -1.67 -17.45
C THR A 140 -8.45 -2.67 -17.28
N ALA A 141 -7.90 -2.76 -16.07
CA ALA A 141 -6.83 -3.67 -15.68
C ALA A 141 -7.31 -4.72 -14.65
N LYS A 142 -8.62 -4.85 -14.41
CA LYS A 142 -9.14 -5.83 -13.44
C LYS A 142 -9.08 -7.26 -13.97
N GLY A 143 -8.63 -8.17 -13.12
CA GLY A 143 -8.63 -9.59 -13.39
C GLY A 143 -9.97 -10.28 -13.23
N THR A 144 -9.95 -11.61 -13.35
CA THR A 144 -11.11 -12.48 -13.06
C THR A 144 -11.36 -12.68 -11.55
N GLY A 145 -10.54 -12.11 -10.66
CA GLY A 145 -10.75 -12.13 -9.20
C GLY A 145 -9.72 -11.30 -8.41
N HIS A 146 -10.01 -11.08 -7.12
CA HIS A 146 -9.25 -10.18 -6.22
C HIS A 146 -7.74 -10.45 -6.10
N ALA A 147 -7.34 -11.72 -6.06
CA ALA A 147 -5.91 -12.07 -6.03
C ALA A 147 -5.19 -11.62 -7.30
N HIS A 148 -5.88 -11.53 -8.43
CA HIS A 148 -5.30 -11.10 -9.70
C HIS A 148 -5.06 -9.60 -9.75
N ASP A 149 -5.94 -8.78 -9.17
CA ASP A 149 -5.72 -7.33 -9.04
C ASP A 149 -4.43 -7.06 -8.23
N ALA A 150 -4.21 -7.83 -7.15
CA ALA A 150 -2.97 -7.78 -6.39
C ALA A 150 -1.73 -8.27 -7.20
N GLU A 151 -1.87 -9.33 -8.01
CA GLU A 151 -0.79 -9.83 -8.89
C GLU A 151 -0.36 -8.80 -9.93
N ILE A 152 -1.33 -8.10 -10.54
CA ILE A 152 -1.08 -7.04 -11.51
C ILE A 152 -0.33 -5.88 -10.84
N ALA A 153 -0.77 -5.44 -9.66
CA ALA A 153 -0.12 -4.38 -8.92
C ALA A 153 1.33 -4.73 -8.53
N VAL A 154 1.57 -5.95 -8.04
CA VAL A 154 2.92 -6.44 -7.70
C VAL A 154 3.80 -6.49 -8.95
N SER A 155 3.29 -7.03 -10.06
CA SER A 155 4.04 -7.15 -11.31
C SER A 155 4.43 -5.78 -11.86
N HIS A 156 3.49 -4.83 -11.88
CA HIS A 156 3.75 -3.47 -12.36
C HIS A 156 4.77 -2.73 -11.48
N PHE A 157 4.69 -2.89 -10.15
CA PHE A 157 5.71 -2.36 -9.26
C PHE A 157 7.09 -2.95 -9.59
N LYS A 158 7.19 -4.28 -9.78
CA LYS A 158 8.44 -4.97 -10.10
C LYS A 158 9.03 -4.51 -11.43
N ASP A 159 8.21 -4.33 -12.45
CA ASP A 159 8.61 -3.87 -13.78
C ASP A 159 9.12 -2.42 -13.76
N SER A 160 8.69 -1.61 -12.79
CA SER A 160 9.15 -0.23 -12.63
C SER A 160 10.51 -0.08 -11.92
N LEU A 161 11.06 -1.18 -11.38
CA LEU A 161 12.37 -1.16 -10.74
C LEU A 161 13.48 -0.84 -11.77
N PRO A 162 14.51 -0.06 -11.38
CA PRO A 162 14.82 0.38 -10.01
C PRO A 162 14.24 1.73 -9.61
N ASN A 163 13.35 2.33 -10.40
CA ASN A 163 12.88 3.70 -10.20
C ASN A 163 11.32 3.81 -10.16
N PRO A 164 10.63 3.11 -9.23
CA PRO A 164 9.17 3.14 -9.13
C PRO A 164 8.62 4.55 -8.88
N GLU A 165 9.40 5.46 -8.29
CA GLU A 165 9.01 6.85 -8.06
C GLU A 165 8.78 7.65 -9.34
N LYS A 166 9.34 7.21 -10.48
CA LYS A 166 9.14 7.84 -11.79
C LYS A 166 7.74 7.59 -12.34
N ILE A 167 7.10 6.50 -11.95
CA ILE A 167 5.75 6.13 -12.39
C ILE A 167 4.67 6.45 -11.34
N ASN A 168 5.00 7.25 -10.31
CA ASN A 168 4.03 7.66 -9.31
C ASN A 168 2.85 8.39 -9.95
N ALA A 169 1.68 7.76 -9.92
CA ALA A 169 0.50 8.15 -10.69
C ALA A 169 -0.25 9.35 -10.09
N ILE A 170 -0.11 9.58 -8.78
CA ILE A 170 -0.80 10.65 -8.07
C ILE A 170 0.22 11.53 -7.35
N ARG A 171 0.05 12.85 -7.48
CA ARG A 171 0.90 13.86 -6.83
C ARG A 171 0.05 14.99 -6.28
N GLU A 172 -0.05 15.03 -4.96
CA GLU A 172 -0.71 16.08 -4.20
C GLU A 172 0.33 16.94 -3.47
N PRO A 173 0.17 18.29 -3.47
CA PRO A 173 1.08 19.17 -2.75
C PRO A 173 0.95 19.02 -1.23
N GLU A 174 -0.27 18.77 -0.74
CA GLU A 174 -0.57 18.55 0.67
C GLU A 174 -1.56 17.38 0.81
N VAL A 175 -1.29 16.50 1.78
CA VAL A 175 -2.09 15.30 2.02
C VAL A 175 -2.34 15.10 3.49
N PHE A 176 -3.43 14.38 3.79
CA PHE A 176 -3.61 13.69 5.06
C PHE A 176 -3.35 12.20 4.84
N SER A 177 -2.21 11.73 5.35
CA SER A 177 -1.74 10.35 5.19
C SER A 177 -2.46 9.42 6.16
N LEU A 178 -3.42 8.66 5.62
CA LEU A 178 -4.19 7.69 6.39
C LEU A 178 -3.32 6.50 6.78
N ILE A 179 -2.47 6.04 5.85
CA ILE A 179 -1.49 5.00 6.14
C ILE A 179 -0.42 5.50 7.14
N GLY A 180 -0.06 6.79 7.11
CA GLY A 180 0.76 7.42 8.14
C GLY A 180 0.12 7.39 9.52
N ALA A 181 -1.19 7.67 9.60
CA ALA A 181 -1.94 7.56 10.86
C ALA A 181 -1.97 6.11 11.39
N ALA A 182 -2.16 5.13 10.51
CA ALA A 182 -2.10 3.72 10.88
C ALA A 182 -0.68 3.30 11.31
N ALA A 183 0.37 3.79 10.63
CA ALA A 183 1.76 3.54 11.00
C ALA A 183 2.10 4.12 12.39
N LEU A 184 1.65 5.34 12.71
CA LEU A 184 1.78 5.90 14.06
C LEU A 184 1.06 5.02 15.09
N ARG A 185 -0.18 4.60 14.78
CA ARG A 185 -0.98 3.76 15.69
C ARG A 185 -0.37 2.38 15.95
N ALA A 186 0.31 1.81 14.96
CA ALA A 186 1.00 0.53 15.04
C ALA A 186 2.43 0.63 15.63
N GLY A 187 2.93 1.83 15.89
CA GLY A 187 4.30 2.06 16.34
C GLY A 187 5.36 1.93 15.24
N TRP A 188 4.96 1.90 13.96
CA TRP A 188 5.87 1.87 12.80
C TRP A 188 6.45 3.24 12.46
N ALA A 189 5.84 4.29 13.01
CA ALA A 189 6.33 5.65 12.97
C ALA A 189 6.21 6.28 14.37
N ASN A 190 7.10 7.23 14.67
CA ASN A 190 7.11 7.98 15.93
C ASN A 190 7.04 9.50 15.70
N ASN A 191 7.05 9.94 14.44
CA ASN A 191 7.05 11.35 14.07
C ASN A 191 5.72 11.69 13.39
N VAL A 192 4.96 12.60 13.99
CA VAL A 192 3.66 13.05 13.47
C VAL A 192 3.74 13.65 12.06
N LYS A 193 4.92 14.10 11.61
CA LYS A 193 5.13 14.59 10.24
C LYS A 193 4.74 13.57 9.16
N ILE A 194 4.75 12.27 9.47
CA ILE A 194 4.30 11.22 8.55
C ILE A 194 2.84 11.39 8.11
N LEU A 195 2.01 12.10 8.91
CA LEU A 195 0.64 12.46 8.54
C LEU A 195 0.55 13.39 7.33
N SER A 196 1.63 14.07 6.99
CA SER A 196 1.72 14.99 5.84
C SER A 196 2.51 14.39 4.67
N GLU A 197 2.91 13.12 4.77
CA GLU A 197 3.72 12.46 3.73
C GLU A 197 2.86 11.60 2.80
N GLN A 198 3.04 11.81 1.50
CA GLN A 198 2.39 11.01 0.47
C GLN A 198 3.18 9.71 0.21
N CYS A 199 2.50 8.57 0.17
CA CYS A 199 3.08 7.34 -0.35
C CYS A 199 3.13 7.32 -1.89
N LEU A 200 3.93 6.40 -2.43
CA LEU A 200 3.89 6.11 -3.86
C LEU A 200 2.53 5.53 -4.23
N VAL A 201 1.98 5.97 -5.35
CA VAL A 201 0.79 5.39 -5.97
C VAL A 201 1.21 4.74 -7.28
N ILE A 202 1.08 3.42 -7.36
CA ILE A 202 1.42 2.64 -8.55
C ILE A 202 0.12 2.25 -9.23
N LYS A 203 -0.03 2.69 -10.48
CA LYS A 203 -1.21 2.47 -11.31
C LYS A 203 -0.83 1.63 -12.54
N PRO A 204 -1.14 0.32 -12.53
CA PRO A 204 -0.95 -0.56 -13.68
C PRO A 204 -1.77 -0.16 -14.91
#